data_AF-A0A314YQT5-F1
#
_entry.id   AF-A0A314YQT5-F1
#
_cell.length_a   1.000
_cell.length_b   1.000
_cell.length_c   1.000
_cell.angle_alpha   90.00
_cell.angle_beta   90.00
_cell.angle_gamma   90.00
#
_symmetry.space_group_name_H-M   'P 1'
#
loop_
_entity.id
_entity.type
_entity.pdbx_description
1 polymer ?
#
loop_
_entity_poly.entity_id
_entity_poly.type
_entity_poly.pdbx_seq_one_letter_code
_entity_poly.pdbx_strand_id
1 'polypeptide(L)' 'MSPEYALYGHFSEKLDIFSLGLLLLEIVSGKKNADFYRFERSPTLAGWAWELWKEGRGMEVLDASVRENAALMKL' A
#
# COMPACT_ATOMS: atom_id res chain seq x y z
N MET A 1 8.10 -5.90 5.41
CA MET A 1 9.50 -5.48 5.27
C MET A 1 9.81 -5.29 3.79
N SER A 2 10.83 -4.49 3.46
CA SER A 2 11.25 -4.37 2.06
C SER A 2 11.79 -5.70 1.54
N PRO A 3 11.61 -5.99 0.25
CA PRO A 3 12.03 -7.26 -0.32
C PRO A 3 13.56 -7.42 -0.30
N GLU A 4 14.33 -6.36 -0.52
CA GLU A 4 15.80 -6.43 -0.53
C GLU A 4 16.39 -6.74 0.84
N TYR A 5 15.80 -6.23 1.93
CA TYR A 5 16.21 -6.61 3.27
C TYR A 5 15.79 -8.03 3.62
N ALA A 6 14.55 -8.41 3.30
CA ALA A 6 14.04 -9.74 3.61
C ALA A 6 14.80 -10.86 2.85
N LEU A 7 15.24 -10.58 1.62
CA LEU A 7 15.93 -11.55 0.77
C LEU A 7 17.46 -11.54 0.96
N TYR A 8 18.07 -10.35 1.10
CA TYR A 8 19.53 -10.21 1.05
C TYR A 8 20.14 -9.59 2.31
N GLY A 9 19.32 -9.21 3.30
CA GLY A 9 19.80 -8.55 4.52
C GLY A 9 20.36 -7.15 4.29
N HIS A 10 20.08 -6.52 3.14
CA HIS A 10 20.59 -5.20 2.81
C HIS A 10 19.91 -4.11 3.65
N PHE A 11 20.66 -3.55 4.61
CA PHE A 11 20.22 -2.43 5.42
C PHE A 11 20.55 -1.09 4.76
N SER A 12 19.56 -0.20 4.68
CA SER A 12 19.74 1.17 4.19
C SER A 12 18.55 2.06 4.58
N GLU A 13 18.69 3.38 4.44
CA GLU A 13 17.59 4.33 4.60
C GLU A 13 16.38 4.02 3.69
N LYS A 14 16.59 3.29 2.58
CA LYS A 14 15.52 2.88 1.67
C LYS A 14 14.52 1.92 2.34
N LEU A 15 14.93 1.22 3.39
CA LEU A 15 14.06 0.34 4.17
C LEU A 15 12.97 1.11 4.90
N ASP A 16 13.36 2.24 5.48
CA ASP A 16 12.45 3.12 6.20
C ASP A 16 11.51 3.82 5.22
N ILE A 17 12.01 4.24 4.05
CA ILE A 17 11.18 4.79 2.97
C ILE A 17 10.14 3.76 2.49
N PHE A 18 10.56 2.50 2.29
CA PHE A 18 9.63 1.44 1.89
C PHE A 18 8.56 1.19 2.96
N SER A 19 8.96 1.12 4.22
CA SER A 19 8.04 0.88 5.34
C SER A 19 7.07 2.05 5.54
N LEU A 20 7.55 3.30 5.37
CA LEU A 20 6.70 4.48 5.34
C LEU A 20 5.69 4.43 4.19
N GLY A 21 6.11 3.98 3.00
CA GLY A 21 5.22 3.81 1.85
C GLY A 21 4.10 2.79 2.12
N LEU A 22 4.43 1.66 2.75
CA LEU A 22 3.41 0.70 3.18
C LEU A 22 2.47 1.29 4.22
N LEU A 23 2.99 2.01 5.22
CA LEU A 23 2.17 2.68 6.24
C LEU A 23 1.19 3.67 5.61
N LEU A 24 1.63 4.47 4.64
CA LEU A 24 0.76 5.37 3.90
C LEU A 24 -0.34 4.61 3.15
N LEU A 25 0.01 3.50 2.49
CA LEU A 25 -0.97 2.63 1.82
C LEU A 25 -1.99 2.04 2.82
N GLU A 26 -1.55 1.61 4.00
CA GLU A 26 -2.45 1.11 5.05
C GLU A 26 -3.40 2.20 5.54
N ILE A 27 -2.89 3.42 5.75
CA ILE A 27 -3.71 4.58 6.19
C ILE A 27 -4.77 4.92 5.15
N VAL A 28 -4.38 5.10 3.87
CA VAL A 28 -5.33 5.58 2.85
C VAL A 28 -6.31 4.50 2.40
N SER A 29 -5.92 3.23 2.47
CA SER A 29 -6.78 2.11 2.06
C SER A 29 -7.60 1.50 3.18
N GLY A 30 -7.24 1.78 4.44
CA GLY A 30 -7.81 1.11 5.61
C GLY A 30 -7.51 -0.40 5.67
N LYS A 31 -6.63 -0.92 4.81
CA LYS A 31 -6.29 -2.35 4.75
C LYS A 31 -4.94 -2.60 5.42
N LYS A 32 -4.86 -3.63 6.27
CA LYS A 32 -3.58 -4.02 6.88
C LYS A 32 -2.75 -4.79 5.89
N ASN A 33 -1.46 -4.49 5.80
CA ASN A 33 -0.49 -5.23 4.99
C ASN A 33 -0.48 -6.73 5.36
N ALA A 34 -0.70 -7.06 6.63
CA ALA A 34 -0.80 -8.44 7.12
C ALA A 34 -1.96 -9.25 6.49
N ASP A 35 -3.05 -8.60 6.08
CA ASP A 35 -4.20 -9.31 5.49
C ASP A 35 -3.91 -9.86 4.09
N PHE A 36 -2.91 -9.30 3.39
CA PHE A 36 -2.49 -9.74 2.06
C PHE A 36 -1.61 -11.01 2.06
N TYR A 37 -1.13 -11.44 3.23
CA TYR A 37 -0.31 -12.66 3.38
C TYR A 37 -1.14 -13.94 3.53
N ARG A 38 -2.48 -13.88 3.45
CA ARG A 38 -3.36 -15.04 3.70
C ARG A 38 -3.33 -16.13 2.63
N PHE A 39 -2.89 -15.84 1.41
CA PHE A 39 -2.82 -16.82 0.33
C PHE A 39 -1.50 -16.70 -0.45
N GLU A 40 -0.87 -17.83 -0.77
CA GLU A 40 0.43 -17.91 -1.47
C GLU A 40 0.49 -17.17 -2.82
N ARG A 41 -0.68 -16.89 -3.43
CA ARG A 41 -0.79 -16.19 -4.72
C ARG A 41 -1.45 -14.82 -4.62
N SER A 42 -1.73 -14.33 -3.42
CA SER A 42 -2.26 -12.97 -3.26
C SER A 42 -1.14 -11.96 -3.52
N PRO A 43 -1.43 -10.88 -4.26
CA PRO A 43 -0.48 -9.77 -4.36
C PRO A 43 -0.24 -9.17 -2.96
N THR A 44 0.94 -8.62 -2.71
CA THR A 44 1.18 -7.81 -1.50
C THR A 44 0.29 -6.55 -1.53
N LEU A 45 0.13 -5.85 -0.40
CA LEU A 45 -0.59 -4.56 -0.38
C LEU A 45 -0.05 -3.59 -1.43
N ALA A 46 1.28 -3.47 -1.52
CA ALA A 46 1.95 -2.67 -2.54
C ALA A 46 1.71 -3.20 -3.96
N GLY A 47 1.73 -4.52 -4.15
CA GLY A 47 1.44 -5.15 -5.46
C GLY A 47 0.02 -4.90 -5.93
N TRP A 48 -0.97 -5.05 -5.04
CA TRP A 48 -2.38 -4.75 -5.34
C TRP A 48 -2.59 -3.28 -5.71
N ALA A 49 -2.01 -2.36 -4.93
CA ALA A 49 -2.08 -0.92 -5.22
C ALA A 49 -1.41 -0.58 -6.56
N TRP A 50 -0.29 -1.24 -6.88
CA TRP A 50 0.42 -1.06 -8.13
C TRP A 50 -0.36 -1.54 -9.35
N GLU A 51 -1.04 -2.69 -9.27
CA GLU A 51 -1.91 -3.17 -10.36
C GLU A 51 -3.04 -2.18 -10.64
N LEU A 52 -3.75 -1.72 -9.60
CA LEU A 52 -4.80 -0.70 -9.75
C LEU A 52 -4.26 0.59 -10.37
N TRP A 53 -3.06 1.03 -9.97
CA TRP A 53 -2.42 2.21 -10.54
C TRP A 53 -2.17 2.05 -12.04
N LYS A 54 -1.58 0.93 -12.47
CA LYS A 54 -1.32 0.63 -13.90
C LYS A 54 -2.60 0.57 -14.73
N GLU A 55 -3.70 0.12 -14.14
CA GLU A 55 -5.02 0.05 -14.77
C GLU A 55 -5.76 1.41 -14.81
N GLY A 56 -5.16 2.50 -14.30
CA GLY A 56 -5.82 3.81 -14.18
C GLY A 56 -6.89 3.87 -13.08
N ARG A 57 -6.92 2.86 -12.20
CA ARG A 57 -7.88 2.65 -11.12
C ARG A 57 -7.31 2.98 -9.74
N GLY A 58 -6.24 3.77 -9.68
CA GLY A 58 -5.55 4.08 -8.42
C GLY A 58 -6.44 4.68 -7.33
N MET A 59 -7.52 5.37 -7.69
CA MET A 59 -8.50 5.91 -6.72
C MET A 59 -9.24 4.81 -5.94
N GLU A 60 -9.30 3.59 -6.47
CA GLU A 60 -9.88 2.44 -5.78
C GLU A 60 -9.04 1.96 -4.58
N VAL A 61 -7.79 2.42 -4.48
CA VAL A 61 -6.96 2.19 -3.29
C VAL A 61 -7.54 2.91 -2.07
N LEU A 62 -8.20 4.05 -2.25
CA LEU A 62 -8.74 4.84 -1.14
C LEU A 62 -9.93 4.15 -0.49
N ASP A 63 -9.90 4.05 0.84
CA ASP A 63 -11.05 3.69 1.66
C ASP A 63 -12.23 4.64 1.40
N ALA A 64 -13.45 4.13 1.54
CA ALA A 64 -14.67 4.91 1.32
C ALA A 64 -14.69 6.17 2.19
N SER A 65 -14.29 6.06 3.47
CA SER A 65 -14.24 7.20 4.39
C SER A 65 -13.24 8.27 3.97
N VAL A 66 -12.09 7.88 3.40
CA VAL A 66 -11.07 8.80 2.89
C VAL A 66 -11.56 9.49 1.62
N ARG A 67 -12.24 8.74 0.73
CA ARG A 67 -12.79 9.27 -0.52
C ARG A 67 -13.91 10.28 -0.29
N GLU A 68 -14.80 10.00 0.66
CA GLU A 68 -15.88 10.90 1.05
C GLU A 68 -15.33 12.21 1.63
N ASN A 69 -14.34 12.14 2.53
CA ASN A 69 -13.69 13.33 3.07
C ASN A 69 -12.93 14.14 2.00
N ALA A 70 -12.23 13.49 1.08
CA ALA A 70 -11.55 14.19 -0.01
C ALA A 70 -12.52 14.91 -0.97
N ALA A 71 -13.74 14.39 -1.12
CA ALA A 71 -14.81 15.06 -1.87
C ALA A 71 -15.40 16.25 -1.09
N LEU A 72 -15.51 16.15 0.24
CA LEU A 72 -15.97 17.23 1.11
C LEU A 72 -14.97 18.39 1.20
N MET A 73 -13.67 18.13 1.05
CA MET A 73 -12.62 19.17 0.99
C MET A 73 -12.58 19.95 -0.34
N LYS A 74 -13.47 19.65 -1.29
CA LYS A 74 -13.64 20.42 -2.54
C LYS A 74 -14.71 21.51 -2.44
N LEU A 75 -15.20 21.82 -1.24
CA LEU A 75 -16.06 22.98 -0.93
C LEU A 75 -15.19 24.17 -0.50
#